data_AF-A0A1H1DY34-F1
#
_entry.id   AF-A0A1H1DY34-F1
#
_cell.length_a   1.000
_cell.length_b   1.000
_cell.length_c   1.000
_cell.angle_alpha   90.00
_cell.angle_beta   90.00
_cell.angle_gamma   90.00
#
_symmetry.space_group_name_H-M   'P 1'
#
loop_
_entity.id
_entity.type
_entity.pdbx_description
1 polymer ?
#
loop_
_entity_poly.entity_id
_entity_poly.type
_entity_poly.pdbx_seq_one_letter_code
_entity_poly.pdbx_strand_id
1 'polypeptide(L)'
;MKFTTRTAIITLGASALLAGCNNEPEYKVTGTNANEISQYNQQRESAAAYLTKVQAYVAEIKAMEALPVGPALPAQHQKMQALKVEGDGVGSIVSPLSHCRASGYAASEYWQTVAGMITTQPPSAALERFASEVQQCQQQLQNPPKAITYIEGPADKQPAYPGCLEILALGEKDGDTRTWSCPTESMPST
;
A
#
# COMPACT_ATOMS: atom_id res chain seq x y z
N MET A 1 33.09 40.05 -17.89
CA MET A 1 32.60 39.78 -16.52
C MET A 1 32.25 38.30 -16.44
N LYS A 2 32.98 37.52 -15.64
CA LYS A 2 32.77 36.08 -15.44
C LYS A 2 31.94 35.92 -14.16
N PHE A 3 30.76 35.32 -14.26
CA PHE A 3 29.97 34.93 -13.09
C PHE A 3 30.21 33.46 -12.79
N THR A 4 30.77 33.20 -11.62
CA THR A 4 31.07 31.88 -11.09
C THR A 4 29.85 31.37 -10.33
N THR A 5 29.16 30.36 -10.86
CA THR A 5 28.05 29.70 -10.17
C THR A 5 28.63 28.66 -9.20
N ARG A 6 28.40 28.84 -7.89
CA ARG A 6 28.74 27.84 -6.86
C ARG A 6 27.59 26.84 -6.72
N THR A 7 27.85 25.59 -7.06
CA THR A 7 26.97 24.44 -6.81
C THR A 7 26.99 24.11 -5.31
N ALA A 8 25.84 24.23 -4.64
CA ALA A 8 25.67 23.70 -3.28
C ALA A 8 25.18 22.26 -3.37
N ILE A 9 26.06 21.32 -3.04
CA ILE A 9 25.71 19.91 -2.84
C ILE A 9 25.16 19.81 -1.41
N ILE A 10 23.85 19.60 -1.27
CA ILE A 10 23.24 19.25 0.01
C ILE A 10 23.35 17.74 0.16
N THR A 11 24.41 17.30 0.84
CA THR A 11 24.56 15.91 1.27
C THR A 11 23.65 15.68 2.48
N LEU A 12 22.47 15.10 2.27
CA LEU A 12 21.62 14.57 3.34
C LEU A 12 22.24 13.27 3.88
N GLY A 13 23.32 13.42 4.64
CA GLY A 13 23.86 12.36 5.48
C GLY A 13 23.10 12.31 6.80
N ALA A 14 21.96 11.61 6.84
CA ALA A 14 21.29 11.25 8.08
C ALA A 14 21.68 9.81 8.46
N SER A 15 22.92 9.62 8.91
CA SER A 15 23.30 8.43 9.66
C SER A 15 22.73 8.59 11.07
N ALA A 16 21.47 8.18 11.26
CA ALA A 16 20.90 8.07 12.59
C ALA A 16 21.66 6.97 13.35
N LEU A 17 22.51 7.40 14.29
CA LEU A 17 23.10 6.58 15.33
C LEU A 17 21.96 5.96 16.16
N LEU A 18 21.51 4.75 15.80
CA LEU A 18 20.78 3.87 16.72
C LEU A 18 21.78 3.19 17.65
N ALA A 19 22.43 3.99 18.50
CA ALA A 19 23.07 3.51 19.72
C ALA A 19 22.21 3.96 20.90
N GLY A 20 20.96 3.49 20.94
CA GLY A 20 20.05 3.66 22.08
C GLY A 20 20.22 2.47 23.02
N CYS A 21 20.69 2.74 24.24
CA CYS A 21 20.77 1.77 25.31
C CYS A 21 19.37 1.16 25.59
N ASN A 22 19.25 -0.15 25.38
CA ASN A 22 18.13 -0.94 25.82
C ASN A 22 18.05 -0.92 27.35
N ASN A 23 16.94 -0.46 27.91
CA ASN A 23 16.63 -0.67 29.34
C ASN A 23 16.19 -2.12 29.64
N GLU A 24 16.04 -2.97 28.61
CA GLU A 24 15.85 -4.42 28.75
C GLU A 24 16.90 -5.18 27.91
N PRO A 25 17.94 -5.78 28.53
CA PRO A 25 19.10 -6.32 27.83
C PRO A 25 18.80 -7.51 26.91
N GLU A 26 17.62 -8.12 27.02
CA GLU A 26 17.22 -9.32 26.27
C GLU A 26 16.37 -9.01 25.02
N TYR A 27 15.85 -7.79 24.88
CA TYR A 27 15.02 -7.41 23.73
C TYR A 27 15.77 -6.46 22.82
N LYS A 28 15.76 -6.71 21.52
CA LYS A 28 16.44 -5.92 20.50
C LYS A 28 15.42 -5.25 19.59
N VAL A 29 15.54 -3.94 19.40
CA VAL A 29 14.80 -3.24 18.34
C VAL A 29 15.37 -3.64 16.98
N THR A 30 14.53 -4.20 16.12
CA THR A 30 14.93 -4.71 14.78
C THR A 30 14.52 -3.79 13.64
N GLY A 31 13.59 -2.86 13.87
CA GLY A 31 13.21 -1.87 12.86
C GLY A 31 11.96 -1.08 13.20
N THR A 32 11.48 -0.30 12.24
CA THR A 32 10.21 0.44 12.31
C THR A 32 9.49 0.40 10.96
N ASN A 33 8.21 0.79 10.92
CA ASN A 33 7.46 0.96 9.67
C ASN A 33 7.50 2.39 9.10
N ALA A 34 8.54 3.19 9.41
CA ALA A 34 8.65 4.57 8.95
C ALA A 34 8.56 4.73 7.42
N ASN A 35 9.10 3.75 6.67
CA ASN A 35 9.00 3.73 5.20
C ASN A 35 7.56 3.58 4.71
N GLU A 36 6.76 2.74 5.36
CA GLU A 36 5.35 2.54 5.02
C GLU A 36 4.54 3.82 5.26
N ILE A 37 4.76 4.47 6.41
CA ILE A 37 4.14 5.76 6.75
C ILE A 37 4.51 6.84 5.74
N SER A 38 5.80 6.91 5.38
CA SER A 38 6.30 7.87 4.38
C SER A 38 5.66 7.64 3.01
N GLN A 39 5.62 6.38 2.54
CA GLN A 39 4.97 6.03 1.27
C GLN A 39 3.48 6.40 1.29
N TYR A 40 2.75 6.03 2.35
CA TYR A 40 1.35 6.38 2.51
C TYR A 40 1.15 7.90 2.41
N ASN A 41 1.90 8.68 3.17
CA ASN A 41 1.76 10.15 3.18
C ASN A 41 2.06 10.79 1.82
N GLN A 42 3.07 10.28 1.10
CA GLN A 42 3.43 10.78 -0.23
C GLN A 42 2.38 10.45 -1.29
N GLN A 43 1.72 9.29 -1.18
CA GLN A 43 0.85 8.75 -2.23
C GLN A 43 -0.64 8.92 -1.93
N ARG A 44 -1.04 9.29 -0.71
CA ARG A 44 -2.46 9.35 -0.30
C ARG A 44 -3.31 10.24 -1.19
N GLU A 45 -2.85 11.44 -1.51
CA GLU A 45 -3.63 12.40 -2.31
C GLU A 45 -3.81 11.91 -3.76
N SER A 46 -2.72 11.44 -4.38
CA SER A 46 -2.78 10.88 -5.73
C SER A 46 -3.63 9.60 -5.77
N ALA A 47 -3.58 8.77 -4.73
CA ALA A 47 -4.41 7.59 -4.59
C ALA A 47 -5.91 7.93 -4.48
N ALA A 48 -6.27 8.99 -3.76
CA ALA A 48 -7.66 9.46 -3.65
C ALA A 48 -8.19 10.00 -5.00
N ALA A 49 -7.38 10.77 -5.71
CA ALA A 49 -7.70 11.26 -7.05
C ALA A 49 -7.85 10.09 -8.05
N TYR A 50 -6.93 9.13 -7.98
CA TYR A 50 -6.96 7.91 -8.77
C TYR A 50 -8.22 7.09 -8.52
N LEU A 51 -8.59 6.85 -7.26
CA LEU A 51 -9.82 6.13 -6.92
C LEU A 51 -11.06 6.80 -7.52
N THR A 52 -11.14 8.13 -7.43
CA THR A 52 -12.24 8.92 -8.02
C THR A 52 -12.33 8.69 -9.53
N LYS A 53 -11.17 8.72 -10.23
CA LYS A 53 -11.08 8.46 -11.66
C LYS A 53 -11.52 7.04 -12.03
N VAL A 54 -11.04 6.04 -11.30
CA VAL A 54 -11.42 4.64 -11.50
C VAL A 54 -12.93 4.47 -11.36
N GLN A 55 -13.55 5.02 -10.30
CA GLN A 55 -14.98 4.94 -10.08
C GLN A 55 -15.78 5.61 -11.20
N ALA A 56 -15.34 6.79 -11.69
CA ALA A 56 -15.98 7.47 -12.82
C ALA A 56 -15.95 6.60 -14.08
N TYR A 57 -14.81 5.96 -14.38
CA TYR A 57 -14.65 5.13 -15.56
C TYR A 57 -15.50 3.84 -15.49
N VAL A 58 -15.66 3.25 -14.31
CA VAL A 58 -16.59 2.12 -14.12
C VAL A 58 -18.05 2.57 -14.21
N ALA A 59 -18.38 3.77 -13.70
CA ALA A 59 -19.72 4.32 -13.83
C ALA A 59 -20.12 4.53 -15.30
N GLU A 60 -19.19 4.99 -16.15
CA GLU A 60 -19.39 5.07 -17.59
C GLU A 60 -19.72 3.70 -18.20
N ILE A 61 -19.00 2.63 -17.84
CA ILE A 61 -19.28 1.26 -18.31
C ILE A 61 -20.68 0.83 -17.88
N LYS A 62 -21.06 1.09 -16.61
CA LYS A 62 -22.39 0.73 -16.10
C LYS A 62 -23.54 1.46 -16.79
N ALA A 63 -23.27 2.66 -17.31
CA ALA A 63 -24.25 3.47 -18.02
C ALA A 63 -24.39 3.10 -19.51
N MET A 64 -23.57 2.17 -20.03
CA MET A 64 -23.65 1.75 -21.43
C MET A 64 -24.89 0.87 -21.65
N GLU A 65 -25.73 1.27 -22.59
CA GLU A 65 -26.88 0.46 -23.05
C GLU A 65 -26.43 -0.68 -23.99
N ALA A 66 -25.32 -0.50 -24.69
CA ALA A 66 -24.72 -1.47 -25.59
C ALA A 66 -23.20 -1.31 -25.62
N LEU A 67 -22.49 -2.39 -26.00
CA LEU A 67 -21.04 -2.33 -26.18
C LEU A 67 -20.67 -1.35 -27.30
N PRO A 68 -19.61 -0.54 -27.11
CA PRO A 68 -19.10 0.31 -28.16
C PRO A 68 -18.61 -0.54 -29.35
N VAL A 69 -18.74 0.01 -30.55
CA VAL A 69 -18.32 -0.64 -31.81
C VAL A 69 -17.25 0.18 -32.52
N GLY A 70 -16.53 -0.46 -33.44
CA GLY A 70 -15.49 0.19 -34.22
C GLY A 70 -14.36 0.75 -33.33
N PRO A 71 -13.82 1.95 -33.62
CA PRO A 71 -12.70 2.55 -32.87
C PRO A 71 -13.00 2.84 -31.39
N ALA A 72 -14.26 2.93 -30.98
CA ALA A 72 -14.62 3.22 -29.59
C ALA A 72 -14.34 2.03 -28.64
N LEU A 73 -14.43 0.80 -29.14
CA LEU A 73 -14.13 -0.41 -28.35
C LEU A 73 -12.66 -0.49 -27.91
N PRO A 74 -11.66 -0.40 -28.81
CA PRO A 74 -10.26 -0.39 -28.40
C PRO A 74 -9.89 0.86 -27.59
N ALA A 75 -10.52 2.02 -27.84
CA ALA A 75 -10.31 3.21 -27.01
C ALA A 75 -10.74 2.97 -25.55
N GLN A 76 -11.90 2.34 -25.34
CA GLN A 76 -12.36 1.97 -24.00
C GLN A 76 -11.43 0.95 -23.34
N HIS A 77 -10.93 -0.03 -24.11
CA HIS A 77 -9.95 -0.98 -23.59
C HIS A 77 -8.65 -0.29 -23.16
N GLN A 78 -8.10 0.62 -23.97
CA GLN A 78 -6.91 1.39 -23.63
C GLN A 78 -7.12 2.25 -22.39
N LYS A 79 -8.29 2.89 -22.27
CA LYS A 79 -8.69 3.67 -21.09
C LYS A 79 -8.62 2.84 -19.80
N MET A 80 -9.07 1.59 -19.84
CA MET A 80 -9.00 0.66 -18.70
C MET A 80 -7.60 0.12 -18.43
N GLN A 81 -6.80 -0.13 -19.47
CA GLN A 81 -5.39 -0.52 -19.28
C GLN A 81 -4.57 0.60 -18.67
N ALA A 82 -4.85 1.85 -19.03
CA ALA A 82 -4.20 3.03 -18.44
C ALA A 82 -4.45 3.11 -16.93
N LEU A 83 -5.63 2.71 -16.44
CA LEU A 83 -5.89 2.64 -15.00
C LEU A 83 -4.94 1.66 -14.30
N LYS A 84 -4.61 0.52 -14.89
CA LYS A 84 -3.67 -0.43 -14.28
C LYS A 84 -2.28 0.18 -14.13
N VAL A 85 -1.79 0.82 -15.20
CA VAL A 85 -0.46 1.47 -15.21
C VAL A 85 -0.40 2.61 -14.19
N GLU A 86 -1.44 3.44 -14.13
CA GLU A 86 -1.52 4.51 -13.13
C GLU A 86 -1.61 3.96 -11.70
N GLY A 87 -2.35 2.85 -11.51
CA GLY A 87 -2.45 2.15 -10.23
C GLY A 87 -1.11 1.58 -9.74
N ASP A 88 -0.22 1.16 -10.63
CA ASP A 88 1.13 0.74 -10.26
C ASP A 88 1.99 1.90 -9.71
N GLY A 89 1.66 3.16 -10.03
CA GLY A 89 2.26 4.35 -9.44
C GLY A 89 1.71 4.72 -8.06
N VAL A 90 0.52 4.22 -7.73
CA VAL A 90 -0.16 4.44 -6.43
C VAL A 90 0.36 3.49 -5.35
N GLY A 91 0.93 2.34 -5.72
CA GLY A 91 1.41 1.37 -4.75
C GLY A 91 1.90 0.06 -5.35
N SER A 92 2.21 -0.89 -4.47
CA SER A 92 2.55 -2.27 -4.81
C SER A 92 1.59 -3.22 -4.12
N ILE A 93 1.72 -4.53 -4.36
CA ILE A 93 0.85 -5.56 -3.75
C ILE A 93 0.92 -5.54 -2.21
N VAL A 94 2.05 -5.10 -1.64
CA VAL A 94 2.30 -5.04 -0.19
C VAL A 94 2.33 -3.61 0.36
N SER A 95 1.96 -2.61 -0.43
CA SER A 95 1.97 -1.22 0.01
C SER A 95 0.74 -0.89 0.87
N PRO A 96 0.78 0.18 1.69
CA PRO A 96 -0.36 0.59 2.52
C PRO A 96 -1.57 1.08 1.71
N LEU A 97 -1.42 1.24 0.39
CA LEU A 97 -2.46 1.64 -0.57
C LEU A 97 -2.68 0.55 -1.65
N SER A 98 -2.38 -0.70 -1.33
CA SER A 98 -2.46 -1.84 -2.25
C SER A 98 -3.86 -2.04 -2.86
N HIS A 99 -4.93 -1.80 -2.10
CA HIS A 99 -6.30 -1.91 -2.60
C HIS A 99 -6.66 -0.74 -3.53
N CYS A 100 -6.05 0.43 -3.33
CA CYS A 100 -6.18 1.52 -4.29
C CYS A 100 -5.63 1.08 -5.65
N ARG A 101 -4.42 0.53 -5.70
CA ARG A 101 -3.89 -0.10 -6.92
C ARG A 101 -4.84 -1.18 -7.47
N ALA A 102 -5.29 -2.10 -6.62
CA ALA A 102 -6.14 -3.22 -7.03
C ALA A 102 -7.47 -2.76 -7.64
N SER A 103 -8.01 -1.61 -7.23
CA SER A 103 -9.26 -1.07 -7.78
C SER A 103 -9.21 -0.84 -9.30
N GLY A 104 -8.09 -0.35 -9.85
CA GLY A 104 -7.96 -0.19 -11.30
C GLY A 104 -7.79 -1.51 -12.05
N TYR A 105 -7.13 -2.50 -11.43
CA TYR A 105 -7.06 -3.85 -11.97
C TYR A 105 -8.45 -4.48 -12.03
N ALA A 106 -9.22 -4.37 -10.94
CA ALA A 106 -10.60 -4.86 -10.88
C ALA A 106 -11.53 -4.12 -11.86
N ALA A 107 -11.34 -2.81 -12.06
CA ALA A 107 -12.07 -2.05 -13.08
C ALA A 107 -11.77 -2.56 -14.50
N SER A 108 -10.50 -2.83 -14.81
CA SER A 108 -10.09 -3.41 -16.10
C SER A 108 -10.64 -4.81 -16.30
N GLU A 109 -10.67 -5.63 -15.26
CA GLU A 109 -11.24 -6.97 -15.28
C GLU A 109 -12.76 -6.94 -15.48
N TYR A 110 -13.47 -6.02 -14.81
CA TYR A 110 -14.89 -5.78 -15.04
C TYR A 110 -15.16 -5.43 -16.51
N TRP A 111 -14.41 -4.48 -17.09
CA TRP A 111 -14.52 -4.16 -18.51
C TRP A 111 -14.29 -5.38 -19.41
N GLN A 112 -13.23 -6.15 -19.16
CA GLN A 112 -12.93 -7.34 -19.96
C GLN A 112 -14.02 -8.40 -19.86
N THR A 113 -14.68 -8.52 -18.71
CA THR A 113 -15.82 -9.43 -18.52
C THR A 113 -17.07 -8.92 -19.28
N VAL A 114 -17.39 -7.63 -19.17
CA VAL A 114 -18.50 -6.98 -19.90
C VAL A 114 -18.31 -7.05 -21.42
N ALA A 115 -17.08 -6.87 -21.89
CA ALA A 115 -16.70 -6.96 -23.30
C ALA A 115 -16.59 -8.41 -23.82
N GLY A 116 -16.85 -9.42 -22.97
CA GLY A 116 -16.81 -10.84 -23.35
C GLY A 116 -15.41 -11.43 -23.57
N MET A 117 -14.35 -10.72 -23.14
CA MET A 117 -12.97 -11.20 -23.23
C MET A 117 -12.65 -12.21 -22.12
N ILE A 118 -13.24 -12.03 -20.94
CA ILE A 118 -13.20 -13.01 -19.84
C ILE A 118 -14.57 -13.67 -19.75
N THR A 119 -14.62 -14.97 -20.00
CA THR A 119 -15.87 -15.76 -20.01
C THR A 119 -16.00 -16.71 -18.84
N THR A 120 -14.94 -16.86 -18.03
CA THR A 120 -14.90 -17.75 -16.86
C THR A 120 -15.59 -17.19 -15.63
N GLN A 121 -15.98 -15.91 -15.66
CA GLN A 121 -16.70 -15.26 -14.57
C GLN A 121 -17.81 -14.36 -15.13
N PRO A 122 -18.94 -14.20 -14.43
CA PRO A 122 -20.00 -13.29 -14.86
C PRO A 122 -19.61 -11.82 -14.56
N PRO A 123 -20.12 -10.84 -15.34
CA PRO A 123 -19.88 -9.42 -15.08
C PRO A 123 -20.26 -8.96 -13.66
N SER A 124 -21.27 -9.57 -13.05
CA SER A 124 -21.68 -9.28 -11.66
C SER A 124 -20.59 -9.60 -10.65
N ALA A 125 -19.93 -10.76 -10.77
CA ALA A 125 -18.84 -11.14 -9.87
C ALA A 125 -17.63 -10.22 -10.02
N ALA A 126 -17.30 -9.82 -11.25
CA ALA A 126 -16.23 -8.85 -11.50
C ALA A 126 -16.58 -7.46 -10.91
N LEU A 127 -17.85 -7.06 -10.98
CA LEU A 127 -18.32 -5.81 -10.37
C LEU A 127 -18.30 -5.85 -8.83
N GLU A 128 -18.67 -6.97 -8.22
CA GLU A 128 -18.57 -7.18 -6.77
C GLU A 128 -17.13 -7.09 -6.29
N ARG A 129 -16.20 -7.73 -7.01
CA ARG A 129 -14.77 -7.60 -6.75
C ARG A 129 -14.31 -6.14 -6.83
N PHE A 130 -14.70 -5.43 -7.89
CA PHE A 130 -14.42 -4.01 -8.02
C PHE A 130 -14.94 -3.19 -6.83
N ALA A 131 -16.20 -3.39 -6.43
CA ALA A 131 -16.80 -2.68 -5.31
C ALA A 131 -16.05 -2.96 -3.99
N SER A 132 -15.63 -4.21 -3.78
CA SER A 132 -14.82 -4.61 -2.64
C SER A 132 -13.47 -3.88 -2.61
N GLU A 133 -12.73 -3.83 -3.73
CA GLU A 133 -11.44 -3.12 -3.80
C GLU A 133 -11.59 -1.61 -3.58
N VAL A 134 -12.67 -1.01 -4.08
CA VAL A 134 -13.01 0.40 -3.83
C VAL A 134 -13.21 0.65 -2.34
N GLN A 135 -14.03 -0.18 -1.68
CA GLN A 135 -14.29 -0.05 -0.25
C GLN A 135 -13.00 -0.20 0.57
N GLN A 136 -12.16 -1.19 0.23
CA GLN A 136 -10.90 -1.42 0.93
C GLN A 136 -9.89 -0.28 0.68
N CYS A 137 -9.82 0.28 -0.53
CA CYS A 137 -9.02 1.48 -0.79
C CYS A 137 -9.51 2.67 0.05
N GLN A 138 -10.83 2.90 0.15
CA GLN A 138 -11.38 3.95 1.00
C GLN A 138 -10.99 3.77 2.46
N GLN A 139 -11.03 2.53 2.96
CA GLN A 139 -10.56 2.20 4.30
C GLN A 139 -9.08 2.51 4.46
N GLN A 140 -8.23 2.13 3.52
CA GLN A 140 -6.80 2.47 3.55
C GLN A 140 -6.57 3.99 3.58
N LEU A 141 -7.27 4.78 2.75
CA LEU A 141 -7.16 6.25 2.68
C LEU A 141 -7.62 6.98 3.95
N GLN A 142 -8.50 6.35 4.73
CA GLN A 142 -9.05 6.89 5.97
C GLN A 142 -8.27 6.44 7.21
N ASN A 143 -7.55 5.31 7.11
CA ASN A 143 -6.84 4.70 8.22
C ASN A 143 -5.33 4.68 7.91
N PRO A 144 -4.61 5.78 8.17
CA PRO A 144 -3.17 5.82 7.99
C PRO A 144 -2.47 4.73 8.82
N PRO A 145 -1.37 4.14 8.31
CA PRO A 145 -0.56 3.22 9.10
C PRO A 145 -0.04 3.92 10.35
N LYS A 146 -0.17 3.26 11.50
CA LYS A 146 0.33 3.76 12.78
C LYS A 146 1.81 3.46 12.93
N ALA A 147 2.53 4.28 13.69
CA ALA A 147 3.93 4.05 14.02
C ALA A 147 4.09 2.77 14.84
N ILE A 148 4.86 1.84 14.28
CA ILE A 148 5.19 0.55 14.87
C ILE A 148 6.71 0.41 14.93
N THR A 149 7.17 -0.08 16.08
CA THR A 149 8.54 -0.55 16.28
C THR A 149 8.53 -2.06 16.37
N TYR A 150 9.44 -2.71 15.66
CA TYR A 150 9.64 -4.15 15.73
C TYR A 150 10.71 -4.48 16.77
N ILE A 151 10.38 -5.40 17.66
CA ILE A 151 11.31 -5.91 18.67
C ILE A 151 11.45 -7.42 18.52
N GLU A 152 12.66 -7.92 18.75
CA GLU A 152 12.99 -9.34 18.82
C GLU A 152 13.47 -9.66 20.24
N GLY A 153 13.19 -10.86 20.72
CA GLY A 153 13.56 -11.30 22.07
C GLY A 153 13.26 -12.77 22.30
N PRO A 154 13.47 -13.29 23.52
CA PRO A 154 13.40 -14.71 23.81
C PRO A 154 12.00 -15.31 23.59
N ALA A 155 11.94 -16.49 22.97
CA ALA A 155 10.68 -17.14 22.62
C ALA A 155 9.85 -17.64 23.82
N ASP A 156 10.45 -17.72 25.01
CA ASP A 156 9.82 -18.14 26.26
C ASP A 156 9.27 -16.95 27.07
N LYS A 157 9.46 -15.71 26.60
CA LYS A 157 9.01 -14.50 27.30
C LYS A 157 7.87 -13.77 26.61
N GLN A 158 7.18 -12.95 27.38
CA GLN A 158 6.17 -11.99 26.89
C GLN A 158 6.86 -10.79 26.23
N PRO A 159 6.16 -10.00 25.38
CA PRO A 159 6.76 -8.79 24.84
C PRO A 159 7.11 -7.78 25.94
N ALA A 160 8.20 -7.04 25.74
CA ALA A 160 8.71 -6.04 26.69
C ALA A 160 7.74 -4.89 27.00
N TYR A 161 6.78 -4.60 26.10
CA TYR A 161 5.86 -3.47 26.25
C TYR A 161 4.39 -3.88 26.08
N PRO A 162 3.45 -3.24 26.82
CA PRO A 162 2.02 -3.47 26.64
C PRO A 162 1.55 -3.14 25.22
N GLY A 163 0.62 -3.94 24.69
CA GLY A 163 0.04 -3.71 23.35
C GLY A 163 0.89 -4.20 22.19
N CYS A 164 2.07 -4.78 22.44
CA CYS A 164 2.83 -5.49 21.42
C CYS A 164 2.11 -6.77 20.97
N LEU A 165 2.09 -7.03 19.66
CA LEU A 165 1.50 -8.23 19.06
C LEU A 165 2.61 -9.10 18.46
N GLU A 166 2.55 -10.42 18.69
CA GLU A 166 3.51 -11.37 18.10
C GLU A 166 3.31 -11.44 16.58
N ILE A 167 4.41 -11.28 15.83
CA ILE A 167 4.42 -11.47 14.39
C ILE A 167 4.69 -12.94 14.11
N LEU A 168 3.68 -13.64 13.59
CA LEU A 168 3.84 -15.01 13.13
C LEU A 168 4.53 -15.00 11.76
N ALA A 169 5.84 -15.25 11.74
CA ALA A 169 6.59 -15.41 10.49
C ALA A 169 6.18 -16.70 9.77
N LEU A 170 5.92 -16.62 8.47
CA LEU A 170 5.78 -17.78 7.57
C LEU A 170 7.19 -18.23 7.13
N GLY A 171 7.93 -18.89 8.02
CA GLY A 171 9.31 -19.34 7.77
C GLY A 171 9.93 -19.99 9.02
N GLU A 172 11.10 -20.62 8.88
CA GLU A 172 11.82 -21.30 9.97
C GLU A 172 11.91 -20.37 11.19
N LYS A 173 11.22 -20.76 12.26
CA LYS A 173 11.47 -20.20 13.59
C LYS A 173 12.88 -20.63 13.96
N ASP A 174 13.79 -19.67 14.14
CA ASP A 174 14.82 -19.86 15.15
C ASP A 174 14.05 -20.07 16.46
N GLY A 175 14.05 -21.30 16.97
CA GLY A 175 13.18 -21.73 18.07
C GLY A 175 13.37 -20.92 19.37
N ASP A 176 14.43 -20.12 19.43
CA ASP A 176 14.87 -19.36 20.58
C ASP A 176 14.42 -17.89 20.58
N THR A 177 13.94 -17.35 19.45
CA THR A 177 13.51 -15.94 19.35
C THR A 177 12.11 -15.76 18.77
N ARG A 178 11.44 -14.68 19.20
CA ARG A 178 10.17 -14.19 18.66
C ARG A 178 10.28 -12.73 18.31
N THR A 179 9.46 -12.32 17.34
CA THR A 179 9.35 -10.93 16.90
C THR A 179 7.98 -10.39 17.25
N TRP A 180 7.93 -9.16 17.76
CA TRP A 180 6.70 -8.45 18.08
C TRP A 180 6.63 -7.10 17.38
N SER A 181 5.44 -6.69 16.98
CA SER A 181 5.10 -5.33 16.56
C SER A 181 4.54 -4.55 17.73
N CYS A 182 5.18 -3.46 18.13
CA CYS A 182 4.79 -2.62 19.26
C CYS A 182 4.39 -1.22 18.80
N PRO A 183 3.30 -0.62 19.32
CA PRO A 183 3.01 0.79 19.10
C PRO A 183 4.18 1.66 19.57
N THR A 184 4.74 2.50 18.70
CA THR A 184 5.94 3.29 19.07
C THR A 184 5.69 4.20 20.28
N GLU A 185 4.45 4.70 20.47
CA GLU A 185 4.06 5.52 21.64
C GLU A 185 4.06 4.77 22.98
N SER A 186 4.00 3.43 22.94
CA SER A 186 4.06 2.57 24.13
C SER A 186 5.50 2.27 24.58
N MET A 187 6.48 2.66 23.76
CA MET A 187 7.89 2.50 24.07
C MET A 187 8.42 3.70 24.84
N PRO A 188 9.35 3.50 25.77
CA PRO A 188 9.98 4.60 26.50
C PRO A 188 10.67 5.56 25.52
N SER A 189 10.35 6.84 25.66
CA SER A 189 11.02 7.92 24.91
C SER A 189 12.51 7.90 25.24
N THR A 190 13.35 7.82 24.21
CA THR A 190 14.80 8.06 24.30
C THR A 190 15.10 9.53 24.53
#